data_AF-A0A1W9N493-F1
#
_entry.id   AF-A0A1W9N493-F1
#
_cell.length_a   1.000
_cell.length_b   1.000
_cell.length_c   1.000
_cell.angle_alpha   90.00
_cell.angle_beta   90.00
_cell.angle_gamma   90.00
#
_symmetry.space_group_name_H-M   'P 1'
#
loop_
_entity.id
_entity.type
_entity.pdbx_description
1 polymer ?
#
loop_
_entity_poly.entity_id
_entity_poly.type
_entity_poly.pdbx_seq_one_letter_code
_entity_poly.pdbx_strand_id
1 'polypeptide(L)'
;MSPEHIQQFLQILWDEVNSAEDLHRFIENYGDKLDQDFLAAIAAVVESAARQGNENVARFFNRTGQMLLPLVMPSDAVRIAAAKTQDARYLIRILLENVNGPEDLDRFAAEYMKDFDGVFFAVLQETAEAEKAKGNTGNARFLLEVGQMLQQLAFK
;
A
#
# COMPACT_ATOMS: atom_id res chain seq x y z
N MET A 1 14.87 10.65 -8.03
CA MET A 1 14.14 11.89 -8.44
C MET A 1 15.13 12.92 -9.01
N SER A 2 14.72 13.94 -9.78
CA SER A 2 15.66 15.02 -10.17
C SER A 2 15.87 16.05 -9.05
N PRO A 3 17.04 16.70 -8.94
CA PRO A 3 17.31 17.69 -7.90
C PRO A 3 16.31 18.84 -7.85
N GLU A 4 15.82 19.30 -9.00
CA GLU A 4 14.86 20.41 -9.11
C GLU A 4 13.51 20.03 -8.50
N HIS A 5 13.05 18.80 -8.75
CA HIS A 5 11.81 18.29 -8.16
C HIS A 5 11.95 18.08 -6.64
N ILE A 6 13.10 17.59 -6.17
CA ILE A 6 13.38 17.46 -4.74
C ILE A 6 13.29 18.84 -4.07
N GLN A 7 13.94 19.85 -4.65
CA GLN A 7 13.90 21.22 -4.12
C GLN A 7 12.49 21.79 -4.12
N GLN A 8 11.72 21.57 -5.19
CA GLN A 8 10.32 21.99 -5.27
C GLN A 8 9.49 21.34 -4.16
N PHE A 9 9.61 20.03 -3.95
CA PHE A 9 8.84 19.35 -2.90
C PHE A 9 9.26 19.78 -1.49
N LEU A 10 10.56 20.01 -1.24
CA LEU A 10 11.03 20.57 0.04
C LEU A 10 10.45 21.96 0.29
N GLN A 11 10.33 22.78 -0.75
CA GLN A 11 9.75 24.11 -0.66
C GLN A 11 8.24 24.05 -0.38
N ILE A 12 7.50 23.23 -1.13
CA ILE A 12 6.07 23.00 -0.86
C ILE A 12 5.86 22.49 0.57
N LEU A 13 6.68 21.54 1.01
CA LEU A 13 6.62 21.00 2.37
C LEU A 13 6.82 22.11 3.40
N TRP A 14 7.79 22.99 3.21
CA TRP A 14 8.06 24.09 4.13
C TRP A 14 6.97 25.16 4.13
N ASP A 15 6.48 25.54 2.95
CA ASP A 15 5.55 26.66 2.80
C ASP A 15 4.10 26.27 3.15
N GLU A 16 3.70 25.03 2.85
CA GLU A 16 2.30 24.59 2.92
C GLU A 16 2.00 23.70 4.13
N VAL A 17 2.98 22.95 4.66
CA VAL A 17 2.72 22.00 5.75
C VAL A 17 2.90 22.65 7.12
N ASN A 18 1.78 23.11 7.70
CA ASN A 18 1.77 23.73 9.03
C ASN A 18 1.02 22.91 10.08
N SER A 19 0.33 21.85 9.65
CA SER A 19 -0.45 20.96 10.50
C SER A 19 -0.37 19.50 10.04
N ALA A 20 -0.92 18.58 10.84
CA ALA A 20 -1.02 17.17 10.46
C ALA A 20 -1.96 16.95 9.25
N GLU A 21 -3.00 17.77 9.12
CA GLU A 21 -3.93 17.72 7.99
C GLU A 21 -3.25 18.20 6.69
N ASP A 22 -2.42 19.24 6.76
CA ASP A 22 -1.63 19.69 5.61
C ASP A 22 -0.61 18.64 5.17
N LEU A 23 0.03 17.97 6.13
CA LEU A 23 0.94 16.87 5.83
C LEU A 23 0.21 15.71 5.15
N HIS A 24 -1.01 15.39 5.59
CA HIS A 24 -1.83 14.37 4.95
C HIS A 24 -2.15 14.75 3.49
N ARG A 25 -2.59 15.99 3.24
CA ARG A 25 -2.83 16.50 1.88
C ARG A 25 -1.57 16.49 1.01
N PHE A 26 -0.42 16.84 1.59
CA PHE A 26 0.85 16.74 0.88
C PHE A 26 1.16 15.29 0.46
N ILE A 27 0.96 14.33 1.37
CA ILE A 27 1.14 12.90 1.08
C ILE A 27 0.16 12.42 0.01
N GLU A 28 -1.10 12.80 0.08
CA GLU A 28 -2.10 12.42 -0.94
C GLU A 28 -1.74 12.95 -2.34
N ASN A 29 -1.23 14.18 -2.41
CA ASN A 29 -0.94 14.84 -3.70
C ASN A 29 0.40 14.44 -4.32
N TYR A 30 1.39 14.09 -3.48
CA TYR A 30 2.78 13.92 -3.92
C TYR A 30 3.44 12.62 -3.45
N GLY A 31 2.80 11.86 -2.55
CA GLY A 31 3.39 10.70 -1.88
C GLY A 31 3.89 9.60 -2.83
N ASP A 32 3.20 9.41 -3.95
CA ASP A 32 3.56 8.48 -5.02
C ASP A 32 4.86 8.85 -5.75
N LYS A 33 5.23 10.13 -5.70
CA LYS A 33 6.44 10.68 -6.33
C LYS A 33 7.63 10.69 -5.37
N LEU A 34 7.40 10.58 -4.06
CA LEU A 34 8.48 10.65 -3.07
C LEU A 34 9.30 9.36 -3.06
N ASP A 35 10.63 9.50 -3.11
CA ASP A 35 11.56 8.39 -3.13
C ASP A 35 12.68 8.55 -2.08
N GLN A 36 13.59 7.58 -2.03
CA GLN A 36 14.69 7.58 -1.06
C GLN A 36 15.59 8.82 -1.20
N ASP A 37 15.74 9.35 -2.41
CA ASP A 37 16.53 10.57 -2.65
C ASP A 37 15.87 11.78 -1.97
N PHE A 38 14.54 11.86 -2.00
CA PHE A 38 13.80 12.90 -1.28
C PHE A 38 14.01 12.82 0.25
N LEU A 39 13.98 11.62 0.84
CA LEU A 39 14.28 11.47 2.28
C LEU A 39 15.73 11.81 2.62
N ALA A 40 16.68 11.45 1.75
CA ALA A 40 18.08 11.82 1.92
C ALA A 40 18.25 13.36 1.88
N ALA A 41 17.51 14.04 1.01
CA ALA A 41 17.49 15.49 0.96
C ALA A 41 16.91 16.13 2.23
N ILE A 42 15.83 15.57 2.80
CA ILE A 42 15.31 15.99 4.11
C ILE A 42 16.40 15.86 5.19
N ALA A 43 17.11 14.73 5.26
CA ALA A 43 18.17 14.53 6.24
C ALA A 43 19.31 15.56 6.08
N ALA A 44 19.70 15.86 4.84
CA ALA A 44 20.70 16.89 4.55
C ALA A 44 20.25 18.30 4.99
N VAL A 45 18.97 18.64 4.80
CA VAL A 45 18.39 19.92 5.28
C VAL A 45 18.42 19.99 6.80
N VAL A 46 18.05 18.90 7.50
CA VAL A 46 18.10 18.83 8.96
C VAL A 46 19.52 19.05 9.47
N GLU A 47 20.50 18.36 8.90
CA GLU A 47 21.90 18.51 9.28
C GLU A 47 22.43 19.92 9.01
N SER A 48 22.12 20.49 7.84
CA SER A 48 22.51 21.85 7.49
C SER A 48 21.88 22.89 8.43
N ALA A 49 20.59 22.76 8.74
CA ALA A 49 19.89 23.65 9.65
C ALA A 49 20.45 23.56 11.08
N ALA A 50 20.78 22.36 11.55
CA ALA A 50 21.42 22.15 12.86
C ALA A 50 22.80 22.83 12.93
N ARG A 51 23.64 22.68 11.88
CA ARG A 51 24.96 23.33 11.81
C ARG A 51 24.87 24.86 11.77
N GLN A 52 23.80 25.40 11.20
CA GLN A 52 23.53 26.84 11.12
C GLN A 52 22.80 27.39 12.35
N GLY A 53 22.48 26.56 13.35
CA GLY A 53 21.74 26.97 14.55
C GLY A 53 20.25 27.24 14.31
N ASN A 54 19.70 26.83 13.17
CA ASN A 54 18.28 26.97 12.85
C ASN A 54 17.47 25.76 13.35
N GLU A 55 17.32 25.68 14.66
CA GLU A 55 16.69 24.52 15.33
C GLU A 55 15.23 24.29 14.92
N ASN A 56 14.50 25.36 14.59
CA ASN A 56 13.09 25.26 14.18
C ASN A 56 12.95 24.53 12.84
N VAL A 57 13.78 24.89 11.85
CA VAL A 57 13.82 24.22 10.56
C VAL A 57 14.27 22.77 10.72
N ALA A 58 15.33 22.52 11.50
CA ALA A 58 15.82 21.17 11.76
C ALA A 58 14.75 20.28 12.41
N ARG A 59 14.02 20.80 13.41
CA ARG A 59 12.96 20.06 14.11
C ARG A 59 11.77 19.75 13.20
N PHE A 60 11.36 20.72 12.39
CA PHE A 60 10.27 20.56 11.42
C PHE A 60 10.60 19.43 10.43
N PHE A 61 11.70 19.56 9.69
CA PHE A 61 12.06 18.60 8.66
C PHE A 61 12.37 17.22 9.24
N ASN A 62 12.95 17.13 10.44
CA ASN A 62 13.17 15.85 11.10
C ASN A 62 11.85 15.14 11.43
N ARG A 63 10.88 15.86 12.03
CA ARG A 63 9.57 15.29 12.35
C ARG A 63 8.83 14.84 11.09
N THR A 64 8.82 15.67 10.06
CA THR A 64 8.14 15.38 8.81
C THR A 64 8.81 14.23 8.07
N GLY A 65 10.14 14.19 8.02
CA GLY A 65 10.91 13.07 7.47
C GLY A 65 10.60 11.74 8.14
N GLN A 66 10.47 11.71 9.47
CA GLN A 66 10.08 10.51 10.20
C GLN A 66 8.66 10.02 9.85
N MET A 67 7.73 10.94 9.58
CA MET A 67 6.37 10.60 9.18
C MET A 67 6.30 10.10 7.73
N LEU A 68 7.16 10.59 6.86
CA LEU A 68 7.25 10.18 5.44
C LEU A 68 8.05 8.89 5.24
N LEU A 69 8.97 8.58 6.16
CA LEU A 69 9.82 7.40 6.12
C LEU A 69 9.05 6.08 5.84
N PRO A 70 7.97 5.72 6.56
CA PRO A 70 7.25 4.48 6.29
C PRO A 70 6.49 4.46 4.96
N LEU A 71 6.25 5.61 4.33
CA LEU A 71 5.60 5.72 3.02
C LEU A 71 6.60 5.49 1.89
N VAL A 72 7.79 6.07 2.02
CA VAL A 72 8.84 6.04 1.00
C VAL A 72 9.73 4.80 1.14
N MET A 73 10.00 4.39 2.38
CA MET A 73 10.73 3.19 2.74
C MET A 73 9.84 2.32 3.62
N PRO A 74 8.81 1.67 3.04
CA PRO A 74 7.97 0.76 3.78
C PRO A 74 8.85 -0.27 4.49
N SER A 75 8.61 -0.45 5.80
CA SER A 75 9.29 -1.48 6.57
C SER A 75 9.12 -2.84 5.90
N ASP A 76 9.99 -3.80 6.17
CA ASP A 76 9.85 -5.15 5.61
C ASP A 76 8.46 -5.74 5.88
N ALA A 77 7.85 -5.43 7.03
CA ALA A 77 6.48 -5.83 7.33
C ALA A 77 5.45 -5.19 6.36
N VAL A 78 5.58 -3.91 6.04
CA VAL A 78 4.70 -3.22 5.08
C VAL A 78 4.96 -3.71 3.65
N ARG A 79 6.21 -3.97 3.28
CA ARG A 79 6.57 -4.56 1.98
C ARG A 79 6.01 -5.98 1.83
N ILE A 80 6.14 -6.81 2.86
CA ILE A 80 5.58 -8.16 2.88
C ILE A 80 4.06 -8.09 2.81
N ALA A 81 3.41 -7.19 3.56
CA ALA A 81 1.96 -7.01 3.48
C ALA A 81 1.52 -6.57 2.07
N ALA A 82 2.20 -5.61 1.47
CA ALA A 82 1.92 -5.15 0.10
C ALA A 82 2.12 -6.25 -0.94
N ALA A 83 3.21 -7.03 -0.84
CA ALA A 83 3.46 -8.18 -1.70
C ALA A 83 2.36 -9.23 -1.56
N LYS A 84 1.99 -9.60 -0.33
CA LYS A 84 0.88 -10.53 -0.05
C LYS A 84 -0.46 -10.02 -0.60
N THR A 85 -0.74 -8.73 -0.49
CA THR A 85 -1.94 -8.13 -1.09
C THR A 85 -1.91 -8.23 -2.61
N GLN A 86 -0.76 -8.01 -3.25
CA GLN A 86 -0.60 -8.14 -4.69
C GLN A 86 -0.77 -9.60 -5.14
N ASP A 87 -0.16 -10.55 -4.44
CA ASP A 87 -0.30 -11.98 -4.70
C ASP A 87 -1.76 -12.42 -4.53
N ALA A 88 -2.44 -11.97 -3.47
CA ALA A 88 -3.85 -12.24 -3.27
C ALA A 88 -4.73 -11.71 -4.42
N ARG A 89 -4.49 -10.48 -4.88
CA ARG A 89 -5.20 -9.91 -6.04
C ARG A 89 -4.97 -10.73 -7.31
N TYR A 90 -3.75 -11.21 -7.52
CA TYR A 90 -3.42 -12.08 -8.64
C TYR A 90 -4.18 -13.42 -8.57
N LEU A 91 -4.23 -14.05 -7.39
CA LEU A 91 -4.99 -15.29 -7.18
C LEU A 91 -6.49 -15.10 -7.39
N ILE A 92 -7.06 -13.99 -6.93
CA ILE A 92 -8.48 -13.67 -7.17
C ILE A 92 -8.77 -13.46 -8.65
N ARG A 93 -7.82 -12.86 -9.39
CA ARG A 93 -7.94 -12.75 -10.84
C ARG A 93 -7.96 -14.13 -11.50
N ILE A 94 -7.09 -15.04 -11.10
CA ILE A 94 -7.11 -16.44 -11.58
C ILE A 94 -8.45 -17.10 -11.26
N LEU A 95 -9.00 -16.91 -10.05
CA LEU A 95 -10.33 -17.44 -9.69
C LEU A 95 -11.40 -16.97 -10.67
N LEU A 96 -11.44 -15.66 -10.97
CA LEU A 96 -12.45 -15.10 -11.86
C LEU A 96 -12.28 -15.51 -13.33
N GLU A 97 -11.04 -15.67 -13.79
CA GLU A 97 -10.74 -15.94 -15.21
C GLU A 97 -10.73 -17.43 -15.55
N ASN A 98 -10.31 -18.28 -14.61
CA ASN A 98 -9.95 -19.68 -14.90
C ASN A 98 -10.78 -20.72 -14.15
N VAL A 99 -11.51 -20.35 -13.10
CA VAL A 99 -12.34 -21.30 -12.35
C VAL A 99 -13.78 -21.26 -12.84
N ASN A 100 -14.16 -22.25 -13.65
CA ASN A 100 -15.50 -22.32 -14.26
C ASN A 100 -16.36 -23.46 -13.69
N GLY A 101 -15.82 -24.24 -12.76
CA GLY A 101 -16.54 -25.33 -12.11
C GLY A 101 -15.77 -25.98 -10.97
N PRO A 102 -16.37 -27.00 -10.32
CA PRO A 102 -15.80 -27.65 -9.13
C PRO A 102 -14.40 -28.25 -9.37
N GLU A 103 -14.17 -28.89 -10.52
CA GLU A 103 -12.86 -29.49 -10.84
C GLU A 103 -11.75 -28.44 -11.02
N ASP A 104 -12.09 -27.24 -11.49
CA ASP A 104 -11.13 -26.14 -11.60
C ASP A 104 -10.85 -25.53 -10.23
N LEU A 105 -11.88 -25.44 -9.39
CA LEU A 105 -11.74 -24.95 -8.02
C LEU A 105 -10.87 -25.90 -7.18
N ASP A 106 -11.05 -27.21 -7.31
CA ASP A 106 -10.23 -28.21 -6.60
C ASP A 106 -8.76 -28.12 -7.04
N ARG A 107 -8.51 -27.94 -8.35
CA ARG A 107 -7.16 -27.73 -8.88
C ARG A 107 -6.54 -26.44 -8.37
N PHE A 108 -7.28 -25.34 -8.42
CA PHE A 108 -6.86 -24.05 -7.88
C PHE A 108 -6.53 -24.15 -6.39
N ALA A 109 -7.40 -24.79 -5.61
CA ALA A 109 -7.21 -24.99 -4.18
C ALA A 109 -5.95 -25.82 -3.90
N ALA A 110 -5.73 -26.91 -4.62
CA ALA A 110 -4.55 -27.75 -4.46
C ALA A 110 -3.24 -27.01 -4.81
N GLU A 111 -3.26 -26.15 -5.84
CA GLU A 111 -2.07 -25.42 -6.30
C GLU A 111 -1.67 -24.27 -5.38
N TYR A 112 -2.66 -23.52 -4.87
CA TYR A 112 -2.44 -22.28 -4.12
C TYR A 112 -2.80 -22.36 -2.64
N MET A 113 -3.03 -23.57 -2.09
CA MET A 113 -3.49 -23.76 -0.71
C MET A 113 -2.66 -23.02 0.34
N LYS A 114 -1.34 -23.03 0.16
CA LYS A 114 -0.37 -22.39 1.07
C LYS A 114 -0.47 -20.86 1.11
N ASP A 115 -1.10 -20.27 0.10
CA ASP A 115 -1.22 -18.84 -0.10
C ASP A 115 -2.59 -18.32 0.41
N PHE A 116 -3.48 -19.21 0.87
CA PHE A 116 -4.77 -18.88 1.48
C PHE A 116 -4.62 -18.45 2.94
N ASP A 117 -3.98 -17.31 3.16
CA ASP A 117 -3.86 -16.69 4.47
C ASP A 117 -4.93 -15.61 4.72
N GLY A 118 -4.87 -14.97 5.90
CA GLY A 118 -5.84 -13.93 6.26
C GLY A 118 -5.84 -12.73 5.30
N VAL A 119 -4.71 -12.43 4.65
CA VAL A 119 -4.62 -11.33 3.67
C VAL A 119 -5.37 -11.71 2.41
N PHE A 120 -5.21 -12.95 1.93
CA PHE A 120 -5.97 -13.45 0.78
C PHE A 120 -7.49 -13.31 0.98
N PHE A 121 -8.01 -13.79 2.12
CA PHE A 121 -9.45 -13.72 2.38
C PHE A 121 -9.96 -12.29 2.56
N ALA A 122 -9.17 -11.38 3.13
CA ALA A 122 -9.53 -9.96 3.23
C ALA A 122 -9.66 -9.31 1.84
N VAL A 123 -8.69 -9.54 0.95
CA VAL A 123 -8.71 -9.01 -0.42
C VAL A 123 -9.84 -9.63 -1.23
N LEU A 124 -10.16 -10.91 -1.01
CA LEU A 124 -11.28 -11.59 -1.67
C LEU A 124 -12.62 -10.94 -1.29
N GLN A 125 -12.81 -10.64 0.00
CA GLN A 125 -14.01 -9.95 0.46
C GLN A 125 -14.11 -8.53 -0.13
N GLU A 126 -13.03 -7.74 -0.06
CA GLU A 126 -12.96 -6.39 -0.65
C GLU A 126 -13.30 -6.42 -2.14
N THR A 127 -12.77 -7.40 -2.88
CA THR A 127 -13.03 -7.55 -4.31
C THR A 127 -14.49 -7.92 -4.59
N ALA A 128 -15.08 -8.80 -3.78
CA ALA A 128 -16.50 -9.14 -3.91
C ALA A 128 -17.42 -7.92 -3.66
N GLU A 129 -17.09 -7.10 -2.67
CA GLU A 129 -17.82 -5.85 -2.39
C GLU A 129 -17.67 -4.84 -3.55
N ALA A 130 -16.47 -4.71 -4.11
CA ALA A 130 -16.21 -3.86 -5.26
C ALA A 130 -16.96 -4.32 -6.52
N GLU A 131 -16.97 -5.62 -6.80
CA GLU A 131 -17.74 -6.17 -7.94
C GLU A 131 -19.24 -5.94 -7.76
N LYS A 132 -19.76 -6.10 -6.53
CA LYS A 132 -21.16 -5.77 -6.22
C LYS A 132 -21.46 -4.30 -6.46
N ALA A 133 -20.57 -3.38 -6.05
CA ALA A 133 -20.73 -1.95 -6.26
C ALA A 133 -20.72 -1.56 -7.75
N LYS A 134 -20.00 -2.30 -8.60
CA LYS A 134 -20.01 -2.15 -10.06
C LYS A 134 -21.24 -2.76 -10.75
N GLY A 135 -22.11 -3.47 -10.02
CA GLY A 135 -23.25 -4.18 -10.58
C GLY A 135 -22.94 -5.61 -11.06
N ASN A 136 -21.71 -6.10 -10.89
CA ASN A 136 -21.27 -7.44 -11.26
C ASN A 136 -21.68 -8.46 -10.17
N THR A 137 -22.99 -8.61 -9.97
CA THR A 137 -23.55 -9.43 -8.89
C THR A 137 -23.19 -10.91 -8.99
N GLY A 138 -22.99 -11.44 -10.20
CA GLY A 138 -22.52 -12.80 -10.44
C GLY A 138 -21.11 -13.04 -9.89
N ASN A 139 -20.16 -12.18 -10.24
CA ASN A 139 -18.77 -12.25 -9.75
C ASN A 139 -18.71 -12.09 -8.22
N ALA A 140 -19.45 -11.12 -7.69
CA ALA A 140 -19.50 -10.89 -6.25
C ALA A 140 -20.01 -12.14 -5.49
N ARG A 141 -21.08 -12.77 -5.98
CA ARG A 141 -21.62 -14.00 -5.40
C ARG A 141 -20.64 -15.16 -5.51
N PHE A 142 -20.05 -15.36 -6.69
CA PHE A 142 -19.06 -16.39 -6.92
C PHE A 142 -17.87 -16.28 -5.95
N LEU A 143 -17.30 -15.08 -5.81
CA LEU A 143 -16.18 -14.85 -4.91
C LEU A 143 -16.54 -15.18 -3.45
N LEU A 144 -17.73 -14.80 -2.98
CA LEU A 144 -18.18 -15.11 -1.62
C LEU A 144 -18.37 -16.62 -1.39
N GLU A 145 -19.00 -17.32 -2.33
CA GLU A 145 -19.25 -18.76 -2.24
C GLU A 145 -17.92 -19.54 -2.28
N VAL A 146 -17.05 -19.24 -3.23
CA VAL A 146 -15.71 -19.84 -3.34
C VAL A 146 -14.86 -19.50 -2.13
N GLY A 147 -14.89 -18.25 -1.65
CA GLY A 147 -14.16 -17.83 -0.47
C GLY A 147 -14.50 -18.67 0.76
N GLN A 148 -15.79 -18.95 0.99
CA GLN A 148 -16.23 -19.84 2.08
C GLN A 148 -15.72 -21.27 1.92
N MET A 149 -15.73 -21.81 0.70
CA MET A 149 -15.23 -23.16 0.41
C MET A 149 -13.73 -23.26 0.67
N LEU A 150 -12.94 -22.31 0.13
CA LEU A 150 -11.50 -22.26 0.33
C LEU A 150 -11.12 -22.07 1.79
N GLN A 151 -11.87 -21.25 2.54
CA GLN A 151 -11.66 -21.06 3.97
C GLN A 151 -11.87 -22.36 4.75
N GLN A 152 -12.89 -23.15 4.41
CA GLN A 152 -13.09 -24.47 5.04
C GLN A 152 -11.99 -25.48 4.69
N LEU A 153 -11.30 -25.31 3.56
CA LEU A 153 -10.19 -26.19 3.16
C LEU A 153 -8.87 -25.80 3.84
N ALA A 154 -8.58 -24.51 3.95
CA ALA A 154 -7.38 -24.00 4.64
C ALA A 154 -7.44 -24.15 6.18
N PHE A 155 -8.67 -24.08 6.71
CA PHE A 155 -9.13 -24.28 8.09
C PHE A 155 -9.09 -25.69 8.72
N LYS A 156 -8.82 -26.75 7.93
CA LYS A 156 -8.95 -28.16 8.36
C LYS A 156 -7.62 -28.76 8.77
#